data_AF-A0A661F277-F1
#
_entry.id   AF-A0A661F277-F1
#
_cell.length_a   1.000
_cell.length_b   1.000
_cell.length_c   1.000
_cell.angle_alpha   90.00
_cell.angle_beta   90.00
_cell.angle_gamma   90.00
#
_symmetry.space_group_name_H-M   'P 1'
#
loop_
_entity.id
_entity.type
_entity.pdbx_description
1 polymer ?
#
loop_
_entity_poly.entity_id
_entity_poly.type
_entity_poly.pdbx_seq_one_letter_code
_entity_poly.pdbx_strand_id
1 'polypeptide(L)'
;MSTQLAPAVLNKTLDNLPMGITIFSDGKIHWVNGWLLKKLQTSLDCLVGLSKAQATKTDFAALFGDDETLRLTNSENQTYWLYRETSSSQEHEIHYFQDITSLMLVIEDRNQLRLEAAAQSIKDPATGLLNKSAILQALDLQVSRSRRYQNPLSVVKLS
;
A
#
# COMPACT_ATOMS: atom_id res chain seq x y z
N MET A 1 -33.49 4.34 -24.18
CA MET A 1 -34.34 3.59 -23.23
C MET A 1 -33.41 2.94 -22.21
N SER A 2 -33.30 3.50 -21.01
CA SER A 2 -32.52 2.89 -19.93
C SER A 2 -33.37 1.77 -19.34
N THR A 3 -33.04 0.52 -19.66
CA THR A 3 -33.71 -0.65 -19.09
C THR A 3 -33.34 -0.71 -17.61
N GLN A 4 -34.24 -0.25 -16.74
CA GLN A 4 -34.04 -0.36 -15.29
C GLN A 4 -33.97 -1.84 -14.92
N LEU A 5 -32.81 -2.26 -14.43
CA LEU A 5 -32.63 -3.59 -13.83
C LEU A 5 -33.56 -3.72 -12.62
N ALA A 6 -34.16 -4.89 -12.43
CA ALA A 6 -34.95 -5.17 -11.24
C ALA A 6 -34.09 -4.95 -9.97
N PRO A 7 -34.60 -4.29 -8.92
CA PRO A 7 -33.80 -3.92 -7.74
C PRO A 7 -33.07 -5.11 -7.09
N ALA A 8 -33.69 -6.29 -7.08
CA ALA A 8 -33.09 -7.51 -6.55
C ALA A 8 -31.85 -7.96 -7.35
N VAL A 9 -31.88 -7.81 -8.68
CA VAL A 9 -30.74 -8.15 -9.56
C VAL A 9 -29.62 -7.14 -9.36
N LEU A 10 -29.96 -5.85 -9.23
CA LEU A 10 -28.99 -4.79 -8.98
C LEU A 10 -28.22 -5.02 -7.67
N ASN A 11 -28.93 -5.24 -6.55
CA ASN A 11 -28.29 -5.48 -5.26
C ASN A 11 -27.37 -6.71 -5.29
N LYS A 12 -27.85 -7.82 -5.88
CA LYS A 12 -27.04 -9.03 -6.03
C LYS A 12 -25.81 -8.80 -6.91
N THR A 13 -25.91 -7.93 -7.91
CA THR A 13 -24.76 -7.57 -8.75
C THR A 13 -23.75 -6.76 -7.95
N LEU A 14 -24.19 -5.75 -7.20
CA LEU A 14 -23.33 -4.91 -6.37
C LEU A 14 -22.62 -5.70 -5.25
N ASP A 15 -23.27 -6.71 -4.69
CA ASP A 15 -22.69 -7.59 -3.65
C ASP A 15 -21.62 -8.55 -4.20
N ASN A 16 -21.67 -8.85 -5.49
CA ASN A 16 -20.71 -9.74 -6.16
C ASN A 16 -19.54 -8.98 -6.82
N LEU A 17 -19.57 -7.64 -6.83
CA LEU A 17 -18.45 -6.87 -7.33
C LEU A 17 -17.21 -7.12 -6.47
N PRO A 18 -16.01 -7.24 -7.07
CA PRO A 18 -14.75 -7.41 -6.34
C PRO A 18 -14.24 -6.09 -5.74
N MET A 19 -15.16 -5.24 -5.28
CA MET A 19 -14.87 -3.94 -4.67
C MET A 19 -15.92 -3.62 -3.61
N GLY A 20 -15.49 -2.88 -2.60
CA GLY A 20 -16.36 -2.33 -1.58
C GLY A 20 -17.02 -1.06 -2.08
N ILE A 21 -18.28 -0.88 -1.77
CA ILE A 21 -19.01 0.34 -2.10
C ILE A 21 -19.73 0.80 -0.85
N THR A 22 -19.57 2.08 -0.52
CA THR A 22 -20.22 2.72 0.61
C THR A 22 -20.83 4.02 0.13
N ILE A 23 -22.08 4.28 0.52
CA ILE A 23 -22.77 5.53 0.21
C ILE A 23 -22.97 6.27 1.52
N PHE A 24 -22.53 7.53 1.54
CA PHE A 24 -22.71 8.47 2.63
C PHE A 24 -23.80 9.47 2.28
N SER A 25 -24.60 9.82 3.28
CA SER A 25 -25.59 10.90 3.27
C SER A 25 -25.47 11.66 4.58
N ASP A 26 -25.42 12.98 4.54
CA ASP A 26 -25.23 13.85 5.72
C ASP A 26 -24.04 13.43 6.62
N GLY A 27 -22.94 12.97 6.02
CA GLY A 27 -21.74 12.52 6.73
C GLY A 27 -21.90 11.21 7.52
N LYS A 28 -22.95 10.43 7.23
CA LYS A 28 -23.20 9.10 7.79
C LYS A 28 -23.27 8.05 6.70
N ILE A 29 -22.83 6.83 7.01
CA ILE A 29 -22.98 5.70 6.08
C ILE A 29 -24.47 5.36 5.97
N HIS A 30 -25.04 5.53 4.79
CA HIS A 30 -26.43 5.18 4.50
C HIS A 30 -26.56 3.75 3.93
N TRP A 31 -25.56 3.31 3.17
CA TRP A 31 -25.57 1.99 2.55
C TRP A 31 -24.15 1.46 2.35
N VAL A 32 -24.01 0.13 2.37
CA VAL A 32 -22.76 -0.59 2.13
C VAL A 32 -23.06 -1.92 1.44
N ASN A 33 -22.20 -2.33 0.50
CA ASN A 33 -22.34 -3.62 -0.16
C ASN A 33 -21.80 -4.80 0.68
N GLY A 34 -22.27 -6.01 0.36
CA GLY A 34 -21.88 -7.23 1.05
C GLY A 34 -20.39 -7.57 0.93
N TRP A 35 -19.71 -7.13 -0.14
CA TRP A 35 -18.26 -7.34 -0.27
C TRP A 35 -17.50 -6.62 0.83
N LEU A 36 -17.82 -5.35 1.11
CA LEU A 36 -17.11 -4.58 2.12
C LEU A 36 -17.40 -5.11 3.53
N LEU A 37 -18.64 -5.51 3.82
CA LEU A 37 -18.99 -6.15 5.09
C LEU A 37 -18.17 -7.41 5.37
N LYS A 38 -18.04 -8.28 4.35
CA LYS A 38 -17.19 -9.48 4.43
C LYS A 38 -15.72 -9.13 4.64
N LYS A 39 -15.23 -8.11 3.93
CA LYS A 39 -13.82 -7.70 4.03
C LYS A 39 -13.48 -7.11 5.40
N LEU A 40 -14.36 -6.30 5.95
CA LEU A 40 -14.25 -5.70 7.27
C LEU A 40 -14.60 -6.68 8.41
N GLN A 41 -15.17 -7.86 8.09
CA GLN A 41 -15.69 -8.84 9.04
C GLN A 41 -16.68 -8.24 10.05
N THR A 42 -17.58 -7.39 9.56
CA THR A 42 -18.57 -6.66 10.38
C THR A 42 -19.99 -6.84 9.87
N SER A 43 -20.97 -6.47 10.69
CA SER A 43 -22.39 -6.49 10.31
C SER A 43 -22.85 -5.14 9.76
N LEU A 44 -23.96 -5.16 9.02
CA LEU A 44 -24.59 -3.96 8.48
C LEU A 44 -24.94 -2.95 9.58
N ASP A 45 -25.46 -3.43 10.71
CA ASP A 45 -25.93 -2.61 11.83
C ASP A 45 -24.81 -1.83 12.52
N CYS A 46 -23.56 -2.30 12.41
CA CYS A 46 -22.41 -1.60 12.96
C CYS A 46 -21.94 -0.43 12.08
N LEU A 47 -22.20 -0.49 10.77
CA LEU A 47 -21.74 0.52 9.82
C LEU A 47 -22.84 1.51 9.43
N VAL A 48 -24.07 1.04 9.18
CA VAL A 48 -25.15 1.93 8.75
C VAL A 48 -25.54 2.89 9.87
N GLY A 49 -25.63 4.18 9.54
CA GLY A 49 -25.86 5.27 10.47
C GLY A 49 -24.61 5.76 11.20
N LEU A 50 -23.47 5.08 11.04
CA LEU A 50 -22.21 5.47 11.67
C LEU A 50 -21.75 6.82 11.09
N SER A 51 -21.43 7.75 11.99
CA SER A 51 -20.86 9.07 11.66
C SER A 51 -19.36 9.11 11.89
N LYS A 52 -18.67 10.07 11.27
CA LYS A 52 -17.22 10.30 11.47
C LYS A 52 -16.85 10.40 12.97
N ALA A 53 -17.66 11.09 13.78
CA ALA A 53 -17.41 11.28 15.20
C ALA A 53 -17.57 10.00 16.05
N GLN A 54 -18.38 9.04 15.58
CA GLN A 54 -18.53 7.74 16.23
C GLN A 54 -17.47 6.76 15.71
N ALA A 55 -17.14 6.85 14.42
CA ALA A 55 -16.15 6.01 13.78
C ALA A 55 -14.75 6.17 14.39
N THR A 56 -14.38 7.37 14.84
CA THR A 56 -13.10 7.61 15.55
C THR A 56 -12.94 6.82 16.86
N LYS A 57 -14.04 6.33 17.44
CA LYS A 57 -14.02 5.47 18.63
C LYS A 57 -13.98 3.97 18.29
N THR A 58 -13.91 3.65 17.00
CA THR A 58 -13.93 2.28 16.46
C THR A 58 -12.79 2.11 15.47
N ASP A 59 -12.57 0.88 15.02
CA ASP A 59 -11.55 0.58 14.00
C ASP A 59 -11.91 1.09 12.58
N PHE A 60 -13.12 1.64 12.42
CA PHE A 60 -13.63 2.14 11.14
C PHE A 60 -13.33 3.62 10.87
N ALA A 61 -12.56 4.29 11.75
CA ALA A 61 -12.20 5.70 11.60
C ALA A 61 -11.60 6.01 10.22
N ALA A 62 -10.79 5.10 9.68
CA ALA A 62 -10.12 5.27 8.40
C ALA A 62 -11.11 5.37 7.22
N LEU A 63 -12.31 4.77 7.31
CA LEU A 63 -13.33 4.87 6.24
C LEU A 63 -13.81 6.32 6.02
N PHE A 64 -13.69 7.18 7.03
CA PHE A 64 -14.11 8.59 7.02
C PHE A 64 -12.94 9.58 6.89
N GLY A 65 -11.71 9.07 6.68
CA GLY A 65 -10.51 9.90 6.47
C GLY A 65 -10.51 10.52 5.07
N ASP A 66 -9.40 11.16 4.68
CA ASP A 66 -9.21 11.73 3.32
C ASP A 66 -8.11 10.99 2.53
N ASP A 67 -7.46 9.99 3.14
CA ASP A 67 -6.41 9.18 2.52
C ASP A 67 -6.95 8.26 1.42
N GLU A 68 -6.29 8.22 0.26
CA GLU A 68 -6.63 7.29 -0.82
C GLU A 68 -6.24 5.85 -0.47
N THR A 69 -5.24 5.64 0.39
CA THR A 69 -4.80 4.29 0.79
C THR A 69 -5.04 4.09 2.27
N LEU A 70 -5.90 3.13 2.58
CA LEU A 70 -6.27 2.78 3.94
C LEU A 70 -5.54 1.50 4.34
N ARG A 71 -4.83 1.55 5.46
CA ARG A 71 -4.31 0.35 6.11
C ARG A 71 -5.24 -0.02 7.25
N LEU A 72 -5.83 -1.21 7.15
CA LEU A 72 -6.79 -1.73 8.12
C LEU A 72 -6.30 -3.05 8.68
N THR A 73 -6.76 -3.38 9.88
CA THR A 73 -6.51 -4.66 10.53
C THR A 73 -7.86 -5.28 10.87
N ASN A 74 -8.08 -6.55 10.53
CA ASN A 74 -9.31 -7.25 10.90
C ASN A 74 -9.24 -7.75 12.35
N SER A 75 -10.34 -8.34 12.84
CA SER A 75 -10.42 -8.95 14.18
C SER A 75 -9.43 -10.09 14.40
N GLU A 76 -8.95 -10.73 13.32
CA GLU A 76 -7.91 -11.77 13.34
C GLU A 76 -6.48 -11.20 13.34
N ASN A 77 -6.31 -9.88 13.49
CA ASN A 77 -5.02 -9.19 13.47
C ASN A 77 -4.25 -9.30 12.14
N GLN A 78 -4.95 -9.57 11.04
CA GLN A 78 -4.39 -9.54 9.68
C GLN A 78 -4.52 -8.13 9.11
N THR A 79 -3.40 -7.58 8.66
CA THR A 79 -3.36 -6.28 7.99
C THR A 79 -3.66 -6.42 6.50
N TYR A 80 -4.51 -5.53 6.00
CA TYR A 80 -4.84 -5.42 4.58
C TYR A 80 -4.91 -3.95 4.17
N TRP A 81 -4.83 -3.72 2.87
CA TRP A 81 -4.82 -2.38 2.29
C TRP A 81 -5.99 -2.22 1.32
N LEU A 82 -6.72 -1.12 1.49
CA LEU A 82 -7.76 -0.71 0.57
C LEU A 82 -7.33 0.59 -0.12
N TYR A 83 -7.45 0.63 -1.44
CA TYR A 83 -7.44 1.87 -2.20
C TYR A 83 -8.85 2.42 -2.26
N ARG A 84 -9.01 3.72 -2.02
CA ARG A 84 -10.28 4.42 -2.02
C ARG A 84 -10.34 5.44 -3.14
N GLU A 85 -11.43 5.37 -3.87
CA GLU A 85 -11.84 6.39 -4.83
C GLU A 85 -13.17 6.98 -4.36
N THR A 86 -13.29 8.31 -4.43
CA THR A 86 -14.50 9.02 -3.99
C THR A 86 -15.18 9.68 -5.17
N SER A 87 -16.51 9.63 -5.18
CA SER A 87 -17.35 10.29 -6.16
C SER A 87 -18.51 10.96 -5.43
N SER A 88 -18.73 12.25 -5.68
CA SER A 88 -19.83 12.99 -5.08
C SER A 88 -20.94 13.24 -6.10
N SER A 89 -22.18 13.13 -5.64
CA SER A 89 -23.38 13.37 -6.43
C SER A 89 -24.40 14.12 -5.58
N GLN A 90 -24.50 15.44 -5.77
CA GLN A 90 -25.42 16.38 -5.08
C GLN A 90 -25.56 16.16 -3.56
N GLU A 91 -26.37 15.20 -3.13
CA GLU A 91 -26.67 14.88 -1.72
C GLU A 91 -25.91 13.65 -1.19
N HIS A 92 -25.26 12.87 -2.06
CA HIS A 92 -24.64 11.61 -1.71
C HIS A 92 -23.15 11.61 -2.04
N GLU A 93 -22.35 11.03 -1.16
CA GLU A 93 -20.94 10.77 -1.38
C GLU A 93 -20.73 9.26 -1.46
N ILE A 94 -20.13 8.79 -2.55
CA ILE A 94 -19.92 7.38 -2.83
C ILE A 94 -18.43 7.10 -2.71
N HIS A 95 -18.07 6.15 -1.86
CA HIS A 95 -16.70 5.67 -1.73
C HIS A 95 -16.61 4.26 -2.31
N TYR A 96 -15.66 4.07 -3.21
CA TYR A 96 -15.28 2.79 -3.78
C TYR A 96 -13.99 2.31 -3.13
N PHE A 97 -13.93 1.05 -2.74
CA PHE A 97 -12.79 0.44 -2.07
C PHE A 97 -12.29 -0.76 -2.87
N GLN A 98 -11.05 -0.73 -3.29
CA GLN A 98 -10.39 -1.85 -3.95
C GLN A 98 -9.34 -2.47 -3.03
N ASP A 99 -9.33 -3.79 -2.89
CA ASP A 99 -8.26 -4.47 -2.19
C ASP A 99 -6.96 -4.40 -2.98
N ILE A 100 -5.96 -3.73 -2.41
CA ILE A 100 -4.61 -3.60 -2.97
C ILE A 100 -3.55 -4.31 -2.12
N THR A 101 -3.97 -5.20 -1.21
CA THR A 101 -3.07 -5.91 -0.30
C THR A 101 -1.98 -6.67 -1.04
N SER A 102 -2.33 -7.44 -2.07
CA SER A 102 -1.35 -8.18 -2.87
C SER A 102 -0.38 -7.26 -3.60
N LEU A 103 -0.85 -6.11 -4.09
CA LEU A 103 0.00 -5.12 -4.73
C LEU A 103 1.01 -4.53 -3.74
N MET A 104 0.56 -4.19 -2.53
CA MET A 104 1.41 -3.65 -1.47
C MET A 104 2.48 -4.66 -1.04
N LEU A 105 2.09 -5.93 -0.85
CA LEU A 105 3.05 -7.01 -0.52
C LEU A 105 4.12 -7.18 -1.61
N VAL A 106 3.73 -7.12 -2.89
CA VAL A 106 4.68 -7.19 -4.02
C VAL A 106 5.62 -5.97 -4.04
N ILE A 107 5.10 -4.77 -3.76
CA ILE A 107 5.93 -3.56 -3.68
C ILE A 107 6.95 -3.68 -2.54
N GLU A 108 6.52 -4.19 -1.39
CA GLU A 108 7.37 -4.38 -0.21
C GLU A 108 8.47 -5.40 -0.48
N ASP A 109 8.13 -6.58 -0.99
CA ASP A 109 9.09 -7.63 -1.36
C ASP A 109 10.10 -7.14 -2.41
N ARG A 110 9.62 -6.45 -3.45
CA ARG A 110 10.49 -5.81 -4.44
C ARG A 110 11.45 -4.81 -3.79
N ASN A 111 10.97 -3.99 -2.86
CA ASN A 111 11.81 -3.00 -2.19
C ASN A 111 12.87 -3.69 -1.31
N GLN A 112 12.50 -4.75 -0.59
CA GLN A 112 13.43 -5.57 0.18
C GLN A 112 14.52 -6.19 -0.72
N LEU A 113 14.11 -6.86 -1.80
CA LEU A 113 15.05 -7.46 -2.76
C LEU A 113 15.99 -6.42 -3.39
N ARG A 114 15.51 -5.20 -3.66
CA ARG A 114 16.37 -4.11 -4.15
C ARG A 114 17.40 -3.67 -3.12
N LEU A 115 17.03 -3.63 -1.84
CA LEU A 115 17.97 -3.33 -0.76
C LEU A 115 19.03 -4.44 -0.62
N GLU A 116 18.61 -5.70 -0.68
CA GLU A 116 19.53 -6.86 -0.64
C GLU A 116 20.47 -6.87 -1.85
N ALA A 117 19.94 -6.65 -3.05
CA ALA A 117 20.75 -6.55 -4.26
C ALA A 117 21.71 -5.35 -4.22
N ALA A 118 21.29 -4.20 -3.69
CA ALA A 118 22.15 -3.04 -3.51
C ALA A 118 23.27 -3.32 -2.49
N ALA A 119 22.96 -4.03 -1.41
CA ALA A 119 23.94 -4.44 -0.40
C ALA A 119 24.98 -5.43 -0.97
N GLN A 120 24.58 -6.28 -1.92
CA GLN A 120 25.47 -7.23 -2.61
C GLN A 120 26.16 -6.63 -3.84
N SER A 121 25.69 -5.50 -4.34
CA SER A 121 26.29 -4.84 -5.50
C SER A 121 27.67 -4.32 -5.14
N ILE A 122 28.64 -4.64 -6.00
CA ILE A 122 30.01 -4.10 -5.95
C ILE A 122 30.05 -2.72 -6.64
N LYS A 123 28.98 -2.36 -7.38
CA LYS A 123 28.91 -1.13 -8.17
C LYS A 123 27.89 -0.15 -7.61
N ASP A 124 28.23 1.13 -7.65
CA ASP A 124 27.34 2.25 -7.42
C ASP A 124 26.37 2.39 -8.61
N PRO A 125 25.05 2.43 -8.37
CA PRO A 125 24.06 2.42 -9.44
C PRO A 125 23.97 3.75 -10.20
N ALA A 126 24.39 4.89 -9.61
CA ALA A 126 24.32 6.19 -10.27
C ALA A 126 25.47 6.41 -11.27
N THR A 127 26.65 5.84 -10.97
CA THR A 127 27.87 6.05 -11.75
C THR A 127 28.34 4.80 -12.50
N GLY A 128 27.86 3.61 -12.11
CA GLY A 128 28.34 2.32 -12.61
C GLY A 128 29.76 1.95 -12.14
N LEU A 129 30.40 2.82 -11.35
CA LEU A 129 31.72 2.60 -10.76
C LEU A 129 31.64 1.68 -9.54
N LEU A 130 32.78 1.21 -9.04
CA LEU A 130 32.81 0.47 -7.78
C LEU A 130 32.26 1.34 -6.65
N ASN A 131 31.38 0.79 -5.82
CA ASN A 131 30.94 1.50 -4.63
C ASN A 131 32.06 1.54 -3.58
N LYS A 132 31.87 2.32 -2.52
CA LYS A 132 32.89 2.50 -1.47
C LYS A 132 33.37 1.17 -0.87
N SER A 133 32.46 0.22 -0.62
CA SER A 133 32.80 -1.09 -0.04
C SER A 133 33.70 -1.89 -0.99
N ALA A 134 33.34 -1.94 -2.26
CA ALA A 134 34.12 -2.59 -3.31
C ALA A 134 35.48 -1.94 -3.57
N ILE A 135 35.56 -0.61 -3.55
CA ILE A 135 36.83 0.12 -3.67
C ILE A 135 37.76 -0.27 -2.51
N LEU A 136 37.25 -0.29 -1.28
CA LEU A 136 38.06 -0.66 -0.11
C LEU A 136 38.51 -2.11 -0.16
N GLN A 137 37.63 -3.04 -0.54
CA GLN A 137 37.98 -4.45 -0.72
C GLN A 137 39.04 -4.65 -1.82
N ALA A 138 38.93 -3.93 -2.94
CA ALA A 138 39.94 -3.95 -4.00
C ALA A 138 41.27 -3.33 -3.53
N LEU A 139 41.20 -2.29 -2.71
CA LEU A 139 42.37 -1.62 -2.14
C LEU A 139 43.15 -2.55 -1.21
N ASP A 140 42.47 -3.33 -0.36
CA ASP A 140 43.13 -4.28 0.56
C ASP A 140 44.03 -5.27 -0.19
N LEU A 141 43.58 -5.75 -1.35
CA LEU A 141 44.38 -6.61 -2.22
C LEU A 141 45.63 -5.88 -2.74
N GLN A 142 45.48 -4.62 -3.14
CA GLN A 142 46.59 -3.81 -3.65
C GLN A 142 47.59 -3.41 -2.55
N VAL A 143 47.11 -3.13 -1.32
CA VAL A 143 47.97 -2.86 -0.16
C VAL A 143 48.82 -4.09 0.17
N SER A 144 48.22 -5.29 0.16
CA SER A 144 48.95 -6.54 0.37
C SER A 144 50.03 -6.77 -0.69
N ARG A 145 49.73 -6.51 -1.97
CA ARG A 145 50.68 -6.62 -3.10
C ARG A 145 51.78 -5.55 -3.02
N SER A 146 51.42 -4.31 -2.72
CA SER A 146 52.35 -3.19 -2.52
C SER A 146 53.38 -3.53 -1.45
N ARG A 147 52.91 -4.06 -0.30
CA ARG A 147 53.79 -4.53 0.77
C ARG A 147 54.68 -5.70 0.34
N ARG A 148 54.13 -6.68 -0.40
CA ARG A 148 54.86 -7.88 -0.82
C ARG A 148 55.95 -7.60 -1.86
N TYR A 149 55.68 -6.69 -2.80
CA TYR A 149 56.57 -6.42 -3.93
C TYR A 149 57.29 -5.07 -3.82
N GLN A 150 57.17 -4.39 -2.67
CA GLN A 150 57.72 -3.03 -2.43
C GLN A 150 57.34 -2.03 -3.53
N ASN A 151 56.15 -2.18 -4.12
CA ASN A 151 55.65 -1.28 -5.14
C ASN A 151 54.79 -0.20 -4.46
N PRO A 152 55.23 1.07 -4.39
CA PRO A 152 54.48 2.12 -3.70
C PRO A 152 53.09 2.33 -4.31
N LEU A 153 52.06 2.30 -3.45
CA LEU A 153 50.66 2.51 -3.83
C LEU A 153 50.23 3.96 -3.52
N SER A 154 49.63 4.62 -4.50
CA SER A 154 49.06 5.97 -4.36
C SER A 154 47.55 5.95 -4.55
N VAL A 155 46.81 6.69 -3.74
CA VAL A 155 45.35 6.83 -3.82
C VAL A 155 44.98 8.29 -4.01
N VAL A 156 44.12 8.57 -4.99
CA VAL A 156 43.61 9.92 -5.24
C VAL A 156 42.12 9.94 -4.95
N LYS A 157 41.71 10.85 -4.05
CA LYS A 157 40.30 11.16 -3.79
C LYS A 157 39.97 12.49 -4.47
N LEU A 158 39.05 12.45 -5.42
CA LEU A 158 38.45 13.65 -5.98
C LEU A 158 37.22 13.96 -5.12
N SER A 159 37.23 15.12 -4.46
CA SER A 159 36.14 15.62 -3.62
C SER A 159 35.36 16.71 -4.33
#